data_AF-A0A7X6Y9B8-F1
#
_entry.id   AF-A0A7X6Y9B8-F1
#
_cell.length_a   1.000
_cell.length_b   1.000
_cell.length_c   1.000
_cell.angle_alpha   90.00
_cell.angle_beta   90.00
_cell.angle_gamma   90.00
#
_symmetry.space_group_name_H-M   'P 1'
#
loop_
_entity.id
_entity.type
_entity.pdbx_description
1 polymer ?
#
loop_
_entity_poly.entity_id
_entity_poly.type
_entity_poly.pdbx_seq_one_letter_code
_entity_poly.pdbx_strand_id
1 'polypeptide(L)'
;MTVFIDYEGLIEAIGTCCLDCPSCENEKCLIGYCKKNLLIALKQNDDFIENGIDGLPYDDTKVYQEEKVIDFIGFLLNQCRNCHIYHDEDCVVNLVRSALEVILFGEPQEYRGSNVKYLQQLGNRDREKTERIMASFQKHKTKE
;
A
#
# COMPACT_ATOMS: atom_id res chain seq x y z
N MET A 1 10.98 -11.57 16.03
CA MET A 1 10.90 -11.90 14.59
C MET A 1 11.02 -10.60 13.83
N THR A 2 12.04 -10.47 12.99
CA THR A 2 12.18 -9.32 12.11
C THR A 2 11.28 -9.57 10.91
N VAL A 3 10.25 -8.76 10.71
CA VAL A 3 9.46 -8.82 9.48
C VAL A 3 10.33 -8.21 8.38
N PHE A 4 10.76 -9.07 7.44
CA PHE A 4 11.42 -8.65 6.21
C PHE A 4 10.34 -8.33 5.18
N ILE A 5 10.48 -7.18 4.52
CA ILE A 5 9.54 -6.76 3.48
C ILE A 5 9.88 -7.53 2.20
N ASP A 6 8.91 -8.24 1.64
CA ASP A 6 9.01 -8.87 0.33
C ASP A 6 8.89 -7.84 -0.79
N TYR A 7 9.98 -7.09 -1.04
CA TYR A 7 10.00 -6.05 -2.05
C TYR A 7 9.75 -6.58 -3.46
N GLU A 8 10.30 -7.73 -3.82
CA GLU A 8 10.13 -8.31 -5.15
C GLU A 8 8.67 -8.68 -5.40
N GLY A 9 8.03 -9.35 -4.44
CA GLY A 9 6.60 -9.66 -4.50
C GLY A 9 5.73 -8.41 -4.56
N LEU A 10 6.06 -7.36 -3.79
CA LEU A 10 5.34 -6.08 -3.84
C LEU A 10 5.50 -5.37 -5.19
N ILE A 11 6.70 -5.37 -5.78
CA ILE A 11 6.95 -4.74 -7.09
C ILE A 11 6.21 -5.48 -8.22
N GLU A 12 6.14 -6.81 -8.15
CA GLU A 12 5.37 -7.62 -9.10
C GLU A 12 3.87 -7.36 -8.95
N ALA A 13 3.33 -7.51 -7.73
CA ALA A 13 1.90 -7.41 -7.48
C ALA A 13 1.35 -6.01 -7.81
N ILE A 14 2.10 -4.94 -7.54
CA ILE A 14 1.61 -3.57 -7.78
C ILE A 14 1.48 -3.27 -9.27
N GLY A 15 2.30 -3.91 -10.11
CA GLY A 15 2.21 -3.80 -11.57
C GLY A 15 0.89 -4.31 -12.14
N THR A 16 0.18 -5.16 -11.39
CA THR A 16 -1.11 -5.72 -11.81
C THR A 16 -2.31 -4.83 -11.48
N CYS A 17 -2.11 -3.74 -10.73
CA CYS A 17 -3.20 -2.84 -10.31
C CYS A 17 -3.69 -1.90 -11.41
N CYS A 18 -2.92 -1.71 -12.48
CA CYS A 18 -3.34 -0.91 -13.64
C CYS A 18 -4.42 -1.64 -14.47
N LEU A 19 -5.48 -0.95 -14.88
CA LEU A 19 -6.54 -1.52 -15.74
C LEU A 19 -6.08 -1.62 -17.20
N ASP A 20 -5.76 -0.48 -17.82
CA ASP A 20 -5.08 -0.37 -19.11
C ASP A 20 -4.34 0.97 -19.14
N CYS A 21 -3.04 0.94 -19.45
CA CYS A 21 -2.21 2.14 -19.45
C CYS A 21 -1.55 2.34 -20.83
N PRO A 22 -2.29 2.85 -21.83
CA PRO A 22 -1.80 2.95 -23.22
C PRO A 22 -0.60 3.90 -23.36
N SER A 23 -0.47 4.88 -22.47
CA SER A 23 0.72 5.71 -22.31
C SER A 23 1.12 5.74 -20.84
N CYS A 24 2.01 4.82 -20.44
CA CYS A 24 2.52 4.79 -19.07
C CYS A 24 3.44 5.97 -18.81
N GLU A 25 2.98 6.88 -17.96
CA GLU A 25 3.75 8.03 -17.50
C GLU A 25 4.59 7.74 -16.24
N ASN A 26 4.74 6.46 -15.90
CA ASN A 26 5.54 5.99 -14.77
C ASN A 26 5.13 6.69 -13.46
N GLU A 27 6.08 7.37 -12.82
CA GLU A 27 5.96 7.98 -11.48
C GLU A 27 4.96 9.12 -11.34
N LYS A 28 4.36 9.59 -12.45
CA LYS A 28 3.30 10.60 -12.41
C LYS A 28 1.93 10.08 -11.95
N CYS A 29 1.79 8.77 -11.78
CA CYS A 29 0.56 8.14 -11.30
C CYS A 29 0.81 7.32 -10.03
N LEU A 30 -0.22 7.09 -9.23
CA LEU A 30 -0.13 6.49 -7.88
C LEU A 30 0.60 5.14 -7.92
N ILE A 31 0.24 4.25 -8.85
CA ILE A 31 0.87 2.93 -8.99
C ILE A 31 2.34 3.03 -9.42
N GLY A 32 2.67 3.94 -10.34
CA GLY A 32 4.06 4.12 -10.77
C GLY A 32 4.92 4.77 -9.69
N TYR A 33 4.36 5.69 -8.92
CA TYR A 33 5.00 6.31 -7.76
C TYR A 33 5.31 5.28 -6.68
N CYS A 34 4.36 4.39 -6.37
CA CYS A 34 4.62 3.27 -5.45
C CYS A 34 5.72 2.35 -5.96
N LYS A 35 5.66 1.94 -7.23
CA LYS A 35 6.66 1.05 -7.82
C LYS A 35 8.07 1.66 -7.78
N LYS A 36 8.19 2.97 -8.04
CA LYS A 36 9.45 3.71 -7.91
C LYS A 36 9.99 3.63 -6.49
N ASN A 37 9.18 3.94 -5.49
CA ASN A 37 9.64 3.98 -4.10
C ASN A 37 9.95 2.59 -3.54
N LEU A 38 9.21 1.56 -3.93
CA LEU A 38 9.57 0.17 -3.63
C LEU A 38 10.93 -0.24 -4.24
N LEU A 39 11.20 0.19 -5.48
CA LEU A 39 12.49 -0.06 -6.13
C LEU A 39 13.64 0.72 -5.48
N ILE A 40 13.39 1.94 -5.00
CA ILE A 40 14.38 2.74 -4.26
C ILE A 40 14.72 2.03 -2.94
N ALA A 41 13.70 1.69 -2.15
CA ALA A 41 13.85 1.00 -0.88
C ALA A 41 14.63 -0.32 -1.02
N LEU A 42 14.27 -1.13 -2.02
CA LEU A 42 14.99 -2.37 -2.35
C LEU A 42 16.46 -2.12 -2.71
N LYS A 43 16.74 -1.14 -3.58
CA LYS A 43 18.12 -0.86 -4.06
C LYS A 43 19.01 -0.27 -2.97
N GLN A 44 18.44 0.55 -2.09
CA GLN A 44 19.17 1.22 -1.02
C GLN A 44 19.25 0.37 0.25
N ASN A 45 18.44 -0.69 0.33
CA ASN A 45 18.24 -1.49 1.53
C ASN A 45 17.82 -0.60 2.72
N ASP A 46 16.90 0.32 2.43
CA ASP A 46 16.33 1.27 3.39
C ASP A 46 14.81 1.25 3.26
N ASP A 47 14.12 1.04 4.39
CA ASP A 47 12.67 0.94 4.44
C ASP A 47 11.98 2.32 4.55
N PHE A 48 12.75 3.41 4.62
CA PHE A 48 12.26 4.76 4.88
C PHE A 48 12.47 5.67 3.66
N ILE A 49 11.43 6.43 3.31
CA ILE A 49 11.41 7.37 2.20
C ILE A 49 10.99 8.73 2.78
N GLU A 50 11.96 9.62 2.94
CA GLU A 50 11.73 10.97 3.46
C GLU A 50 10.66 11.71 2.66
N ASN A 51 9.66 12.27 3.34
CA ASN A 51 8.57 13.06 2.76
C ASN A 51 7.82 12.32 1.63
N GLY A 52 7.77 10.99 1.67
CA GLY A 52 7.12 10.20 0.62
C GLY A 52 5.65 10.55 0.43
N ILE A 53 4.93 10.82 1.52
CA ILE A 53 3.50 11.14 1.50
C ILE A 53 3.23 12.48 0.81
N ASP A 54 4.11 13.47 0.99
CA ASP A 54 4.00 14.79 0.36
C ASP A 54 4.17 14.72 -1.16
N GLY A 55 4.88 13.69 -1.64
CA GLY A 55 5.11 13.45 -3.07
C GLY A 55 4.01 12.67 -3.78
N LEU A 56 2.92 12.30 -3.11
CA LEU A 56 1.83 11.55 -3.74
C LEU A 56 1.16 12.34 -4.87
N PRO A 57 0.94 11.73 -6.05
CA PRO A 57 0.26 12.37 -7.18
C PRO A 57 -1.26 12.43 -6.95
N TYR A 58 -1.72 13.38 -6.13
CA TYR A 58 -3.15 13.55 -5.80
C TYR A 58 -4.01 14.01 -7.00
N ASP A 59 -3.39 14.52 -8.06
CA ASP A 59 -4.03 14.92 -9.32
C ASP A 59 -4.23 13.75 -10.30
N ASP A 60 -3.84 12.54 -9.89
CA ASP A 60 -4.03 11.34 -10.70
C ASP A 60 -5.51 10.96 -10.82
N THR A 61 -6.01 10.99 -12.05
CA THR A 61 -7.42 10.70 -12.40
C THR A 61 -7.59 9.35 -13.09
N LYS A 62 -6.55 8.51 -13.12
CA LYS A 62 -6.62 7.19 -13.75
C LYS A 62 -7.58 6.26 -13.03
N VAL A 63 -8.19 5.37 -13.82
CA VAL A 63 -9.01 4.28 -13.31
C VAL A 63 -8.14 3.03 -13.13
N TYR A 64 -8.22 2.43 -11.96
CA TYR A 64 -7.44 1.27 -11.55
C TYR A 64 -8.31 0.00 -11.40
N GLN A 65 -7.67 -1.17 -11.41
CA GLN A 65 -8.36 -2.42 -11.09
C GLN A 65 -8.61 -2.50 -9.58
N GLU A 66 -9.80 -2.09 -9.14
CA GLU A 66 -10.16 -2.03 -7.72
C GLU A 66 -9.86 -3.33 -6.97
N GLU A 67 -10.24 -4.49 -7.54
CA GLU A 67 -9.98 -5.81 -6.94
C GLU A 67 -8.49 -6.07 -6.71
N LYS A 68 -7.63 -5.64 -7.64
CA LYS A 68 -6.18 -5.81 -7.54
C LYS A 68 -5.59 -4.89 -6.49
N VAL A 69 -6.11 -3.66 -6.38
CA VAL A 69 -5.71 -2.70 -5.35
C VAL A 69 -6.09 -3.22 -3.97
N ILE A 70 -7.31 -3.74 -3.78
CA ILE A 70 -7.76 -4.37 -2.53
C ILE A 70 -6.91 -5.60 -2.20
N ASP A 71 -6.66 -6.48 -3.18
CA ASP A 71 -5.80 -7.65 -2.95
C ASP A 71 -4.40 -7.20 -2.51
N PHE A 72 -3.84 -6.17 -3.15
CA PHE A 72 -2.55 -5.61 -2.81
C PHE A 72 -2.50 -5.02 -1.40
N ILE A 73 -3.48 -4.23 -0.96
CA ILE A 73 -3.50 -3.71 0.42
C ILE A 73 -3.45 -4.87 1.41
N GLY A 74 -4.22 -5.94 1.19
CA GLY A 74 -4.17 -7.12 2.06
C GLY A 74 -2.79 -7.79 2.09
N PHE A 75 -2.12 -7.90 0.93
CA PHE A 75 -0.74 -8.40 0.87
C PHE A 75 0.25 -7.48 1.59
N LEU A 76 0.18 -6.17 1.35
CA LEU A 76 1.04 -5.15 1.93
C LEU A 76 0.93 -5.09 3.47
N LEU A 77 -0.28 -5.27 4.02
CA LEU A 77 -0.47 -5.31 5.48
C LEU A 77 0.30 -6.47 6.14
N ASN A 78 0.56 -7.58 5.43
CA ASN A 78 1.41 -8.67 5.94
C ASN A 78 2.91 -8.28 5.98
N GLN A 79 3.31 -7.25 5.24
CA GLN A 79 4.68 -6.70 5.27
C GLN A 79 4.86 -5.66 6.38
N CYS A 80 3.76 -5.21 7.00
CA CYS A 80 3.82 -4.22 8.06
C CYS A 80 4.33 -4.82 9.38
N ARG A 81 5.35 -4.19 9.97
CA ARG A 81 5.91 -4.55 11.28
C ARG A 81 4.98 -4.32 12.47
N ASN A 82 3.83 -3.65 12.28
CA ASN A 82 2.91 -3.26 13.36
C ASN A 82 3.64 -2.48 14.47
N CYS A 83 4.31 -1.37 14.09
CA CYS A 83 5.19 -0.59 14.97
C CYS A 83 4.46 0.07 16.16
N HIS A 84 3.13 0.04 16.21
CA HIS A 84 2.29 0.65 17.25
C HIS A 84 2.68 2.11 17.53
N ILE A 85 3.13 2.42 18.75
CA ILE A 85 3.51 3.77 19.18
C ILE A 85 4.81 4.27 18.53
N TYR A 86 5.60 3.37 17.95
CA TYR A 86 6.84 3.69 17.22
C TYR A 86 6.59 3.75 15.71
N HIS A 87 5.34 3.99 15.31
CA HIS A 87 5.03 4.14 13.90
C HIS A 87 5.72 5.37 13.34
N ASP A 88 6.39 5.17 12.20
CA ASP A 88 7.05 6.19 11.43
C ASP A 88 6.30 6.36 10.10
N GLU A 89 5.93 7.60 9.80
CA GLU A 89 5.16 7.95 8.61
C GLU A 89 5.98 7.79 7.32
N ASP A 90 7.30 7.86 7.41
CA ASP A 90 8.22 7.74 6.27
C ASP A 90 8.45 6.27 5.85
N CYS A 91 7.87 5.29 6.56
CA CYS A 91 7.98 3.90 6.15
C CYS A 91 7.38 3.65 4.76
N VAL A 92 8.10 2.98 3.87
CA VAL A 92 7.65 2.66 2.50
C VAL A 92 6.34 1.88 2.46
N VAL A 93 6.07 1.03 3.47
CA VAL A 93 4.79 0.32 3.62
C VAL A 93 3.65 1.32 3.86
N ASN A 94 3.88 2.34 4.69
CA ASN A 94 2.91 3.40 4.95
C ASN A 94 2.65 4.23 3.69
N LEU A 95 3.71 4.58 2.96
CA LEU A 95 3.64 5.32 1.72
C LEU A 95 2.78 4.59 0.67
N VAL A 96 3.12 3.34 0.38
CA VAL A 96 2.41 2.55 -0.63
C VAL A 96 0.96 2.34 -0.21
N ARG A 97 0.70 2.07 1.07
CA ARG A 97 -0.66 1.94 1.60
C ARG A 97 -1.47 3.22 1.36
N SER A 98 -0.89 4.37 1.68
CA SER A 98 -1.52 5.70 1.52
C SER A 98 -1.89 5.99 0.07
N ALA A 99 -1.01 5.66 -0.87
CA ALA A 99 -1.30 5.81 -2.30
C ALA A 99 -2.47 4.94 -2.76
N LEU A 100 -2.54 3.69 -2.30
CA LEU A 100 -3.65 2.77 -2.65
C LEU A 100 -4.96 3.18 -1.99
N GLU A 101 -4.90 3.81 -0.82
CA GLU A 101 -6.06 4.40 -0.16
C GLU A 101 -6.60 5.62 -0.93
N VAL A 102 -5.74 6.44 -1.53
CA VAL A 102 -6.19 7.48 -2.46
C VAL A 102 -6.99 6.87 -3.61
N ILE A 103 -6.54 5.74 -4.16
CA ILE A 103 -7.27 5.02 -5.22
C ILE A 103 -8.65 4.53 -4.74
N LEU A 104 -8.74 3.93 -3.56
CA LEU A 104 -9.99 3.29 -3.08
C LEU A 104 -10.97 4.23 -2.40
N PHE A 105 -10.45 5.26 -1.73
CA PHE A 105 -11.20 6.09 -0.78
C PHE A 105 -11.09 7.59 -1.07
N GLY A 106 -10.24 7.99 -2.03
CA GLY A 106 -10.01 9.38 -2.42
C GLY A 106 -9.00 10.13 -1.54
N GLU A 107 -8.53 9.53 -0.44
CA GLU A 107 -7.58 10.15 0.47
C GLU A 107 -6.81 9.09 1.30
N PRO A 108 -5.62 9.41 1.82
CA PRO A 108 -4.93 8.55 2.78
C PRO A 108 -5.72 8.34 4.06
N GLN A 109 -5.58 7.19 4.69
CA GLN A 109 -6.24 6.81 5.93
C GLN A 109 -5.24 6.77 7.07
N GLU A 110 -5.65 7.32 8.21
CA GLU A 110 -4.82 7.33 9.42
C GLU A 110 -4.41 5.89 9.81
N TYR A 111 -3.12 5.73 10.14
CA TYR A 111 -2.58 4.47 10.63
C TYR A 111 -1.66 4.70 11.80
N ARG A 112 -1.97 4.03 12.91
CA ARG A 112 -1.23 4.16 14.16
C ARG A 112 -0.45 2.88 14.47
N GLY A 113 0.19 2.33 13.44
CA GLY A 113 1.05 1.16 13.57
C GLY A 113 0.35 -0.14 13.94
N SER A 114 -0.97 -0.29 13.67
CA SER A 114 -1.71 -1.51 14.00
C SER A 114 -2.72 -1.87 12.93
N ASN A 115 -2.48 -3.01 12.26
CA ASN A 115 -3.38 -3.55 11.23
C ASN A 115 -4.80 -3.76 11.77
N VAL A 116 -4.95 -4.26 13.00
CA VAL A 116 -6.27 -4.52 13.61
C VAL A 116 -7.05 -3.22 13.80
N LYS A 117 -6.43 -2.19 14.39
CA LYS A 117 -7.08 -0.89 14.59
C LYS A 117 -7.41 -0.22 13.27
N TYR A 118 -6.49 -0.30 12.31
CA TYR A 118 -6.67 0.20 10.97
C TYR A 118 -7.87 -0.44 10.25
N LEU A 119 -7.96 -1.77 10.25
CA LEU A 119 -9.08 -2.49 9.63
C LEU A 119 -10.42 -2.17 10.33
N GLN A 120 -10.42 -2.03 11.66
CA GLN A 120 -11.61 -1.59 12.39
C GLN A 120 -12.06 -0.18 11.97
N GLN A 121 -11.11 0.75 11.82
CA GLN A 121 -11.40 2.11 11.36
C GLN A 121 -11.94 2.12 9.94
N LEU A 122 -11.32 1.38 9.01
CA LEU A 122 -11.82 1.25 7.65
C LEU A 122 -13.24 0.67 7.63
N GLY A 123 -13.53 -0.32 8.48
CA GLY A 123 -14.85 -0.95 8.56
C GLY A 123 -15.97 0.02 8.93
N ASN A 124 -15.65 1.07 9.69
CA ASN A 124 -16.59 2.15 10.01
C ASN A 124 -16.83 3.10 8.82
N ARG A 125 -15.88 3.21 7.89
CA ARG A 125 -15.95 4.05 6.69
C ARG A 125 -16.62 3.32 5.52
N ASP A 126 -16.14 2.14 5.20
CA ASP A 126 -16.61 1.30 4.09
C ASP A 126 -16.43 -0.18 4.47
N ARG A 127 -17.54 -0.78 4.95
CA ARG A 127 -17.54 -2.16 5.42
C ARG A 127 -17.26 -3.17 4.31
N GLU A 128 -17.79 -2.95 3.10
CA GLU A 128 -17.64 -3.88 1.99
C GLU A 128 -16.17 -3.97 1.53
N LYS A 129 -15.53 -2.83 1.29
CA LYS A 129 -14.10 -2.83 0.93
C LYS A 129 -13.24 -3.39 2.04
N THR A 130 -13.57 -3.09 3.31
CA THR A 130 -12.83 -3.61 4.46
C THR A 130 -12.90 -5.13 4.55
N GLU A 131 -14.08 -5.72 4.39
CA GLU A 131 -14.26 -7.18 4.41
C GLU A 131 -13.41 -7.85 3.31
N ARG A 132 -13.34 -7.25 2.11
CA ARG A 132 -12.49 -7.72 0.99
C ARG A 132 -11.00 -7.58 1.29
N ILE A 133 -10.56 -6.45 1.86
CA ILE A 133 -9.17 -6.25 2.30
C ILE A 133 -8.80 -7.27 3.38
N MET A 134 -9.69 -7.53 4.35
CA MET A 134 -9.49 -8.53 5.40
C MET A 134 -9.36 -9.94 4.83
N ALA A 135 -10.20 -10.30 3.87
CA ALA A 135 -10.12 -11.59 3.18
C ALA A 135 -8.78 -11.74 2.45
N SER A 136 -8.33 -10.70 1.75
CA SER A 136 -7.00 -10.67 1.12
C SER A 136 -5.87 -10.79 2.15
N PHE A 137 -5.94 -10.02 3.25
CA PHE A 137 -4.94 -10.08 4.32
C PHE A 137 -4.80 -11.49 4.90
N GLN A 138 -5.90 -12.21 5.09
CA GLN A 138 -5.89 -13.60 5.56
C GLN A 138 -5.35 -14.56 4.50
N LYS A 139 -5.69 -14.38 3.22
CA LYS A 139 -5.20 -15.18 2.09
C LYS A 139 -3.67 -15.10 1.96
N HIS A 140 -3.09 -13.91 2.15
CA HIS A 140 -1.66 -13.65 2.03
C HIS A 140 -0.86 -13.88 3.33
N LYS A 141 -1.55 -14.24 4.42
CA LYS A 141 -0.88 -14.57 5.67
C LYS A 141 -0.12 -15.88 5.47
N THR A 142 1.20 -15.81 5.45
CA THR A 142 2.07 -17.00 5.41
C THR A 142 1.70 -17.89 6.60
N LYS A 143 1.39 -19.16 6.33
CA LYS A 143 1.29 -20.17 7.38
C LYS A 143 2.73 -20.40 7.89
N GLU A 144 2.98 -20.02 9.13
CA GLU A 144 4.19 -20.41 9.87
C GLU A 144 4.34 -21.94 9.90
#